data_AF-A0A7C5ZN53-F1
#
_entry.id   AF-A0A7C5ZN53-F1
#
_cell.length_a   1.000
_cell.length_b   1.000
_cell.length_c   1.000
_cell.angle_alpha   90.00
_cell.angle_beta   90.00
_cell.angle_gamma   90.00
#
_symmetry.space_group_name_H-M   'P 1'
#
loop_
_entity.id
_entity.type
_entity.pdbx_description
1 polymer ?
#
loop_
_entity_poly.entity_id
_entity_poly.type
_entity_poly.pdbx_seq_one_letter_code
_entity_poly.pdbx_strand_id
1 'polypeptide(L)'
;MSCIILILSLILLQLKFESFFKRAELIQLSSDVIIGSISNIVITEEGNYIISDPLGNAILIFSRNGKFLKKIGGAGSGPGEYRSPNCLSLDAWGNIYVEDRGNRRVNIYNKDGEFKNSFKLQKSPVVSLKVDESGKVYTYCPGGVGRDEMVIYVYDNKGELVNKFGQLPKFMWDFPFVIAGGGMIMDSKGFIYQVHPVEYVVNKYSRDGTIVKKFKINSSFYKAPYKPDLKTIQMEYQKWLDSWTPVSGLYLLNDSYIVTLLSLGKDKMGMKKLVMDILNLDGEIIKSGIELLTPQNLSIIGAYKDGLFFLEQLPQDEKGNIPNPRIIKYVIK
;
A
#
# COMPACT_ATOMS: atom_id res chain seq x y z
N MET A 1 -17.32 -26.35 26.92
CA MET A 1 -17.91 -26.29 25.56
C MET A 1 -17.55 -25.03 24.78
N SER A 2 -17.44 -23.85 25.40
CA SER A 2 -17.16 -22.58 24.71
C SER A 2 -15.78 -22.48 24.03
N CYS A 3 -14.68 -22.90 24.67
CA CYS A 3 -13.34 -22.84 24.06
C CYS A 3 -13.17 -23.75 22.85
N ILE A 4 -13.78 -24.94 22.83
CA ILE A 4 -13.63 -25.89 21.73
C ILE A 4 -14.38 -25.40 20.48
N ILE A 5 -15.59 -24.84 20.66
CA ILE A 5 -16.36 -24.21 19.58
C ILE A 5 -15.60 -22.99 19.01
N LEU A 6 -14.92 -22.23 19.88
CA LEU A 6 -14.10 -21.07 19.49
C LEU A 6 -12.88 -21.48 18.66
N ILE A 7 -12.16 -22.52 19.06
CA ILE A 7 -11.00 -23.03 18.34
C ILE A 7 -11.44 -23.61 16.98
N LEU A 8 -12.54 -24.36 16.95
CA LEU A 8 -13.11 -24.87 15.71
C LEU A 8 -13.52 -23.75 14.75
N SER A 9 -14.13 -22.66 15.24
CA SER A 9 -14.52 -21.54 14.37
C SER A 9 -13.32 -20.81 13.78
N LEU A 10 -12.27 -20.58 14.59
CA LEU A 10 -11.00 -19.98 14.14
C LEU A 10 -10.30 -20.86 13.10
N ILE A 11 -10.27 -22.18 13.31
CA ILE A 11 -9.70 -23.13 12.34
C ILE A 11 -10.52 -23.14 11.05
N LEU A 12 -11.85 -23.21 11.13
CA LEU A 12 -12.74 -23.14 9.95
C LEU A 12 -12.58 -21.83 9.17
N LEU A 13 -12.35 -20.72 9.86
CA LEU A 13 -12.11 -19.40 9.27
C LEU A 13 -10.77 -19.32 8.57
N GLN A 14 -9.70 -19.80 9.21
CA GLN A 14 -8.38 -19.90 8.60
C GLN A 14 -8.39 -20.81 7.37
N LEU A 15 -9.10 -21.95 7.45
CA LEU A 15 -9.31 -22.84 6.31
C LEU A 15 -10.04 -22.16 5.15
N LYS A 16 -11.06 -21.32 5.42
CA LYS A 16 -11.74 -20.54 4.37
C LYS A 16 -10.81 -19.53 3.70
N PHE A 17 -10.03 -18.80 4.50
CA PHE A 17 -9.02 -17.88 3.99
C PHE A 17 -7.99 -18.60 3.10
N GLU A 18 -7.41 -19.68 3.61
CA GLU A 18 -6.37 -20.45 2.91
C GLU A 18 -6.92 -21.20 1.69
N SER A 19 -8.19 -21.62 1.70
CA SER A 19 -8.82 -22.33 0.58
C SER A 19 -8.86 -21.54 -0.73
N PHE A 20 -8.80 -20.21 -0.65
CA PHE A 20 -8.73 -19.34 -1.82
C PHE A 20 -7.36 -19.40 -2.49
N PHE A 21 -6.30 -19.57 -1.70
CA PHE A 21 -4.93 -19.55 -2.17
C PHE A 21 -4.46 -20.96 -2.55
N LYS A 22 -3.54 -21.04 -3.50
CA LYS A 22 -2.90 -22.29 -3.92
C LYS A 22 -1.98 -22.84 -2.84
N ARG A 23 -1.23 -21.95 -2.21
CA ARG A 23 -0.33 -22.22 -1.08
C ARG A 23 0.05 -20.91 -0.38
N ALA A 24 0.54 -21.04 0.84
CA ALA A 24 1.19 -19.97 1.58
C ALA A 24 2.68 -20.29 1.75
N GLU A 25 3.54 -19.31 1.53
CA GLU A 25 4.98 -19.40 1.78
C GLU A 25 5.30 -18.46 2.94
N LEU A 26 5.88 -19.00 4.01
CA LEU A 26 6.22 -18.24 5.22
C LEU A 26 7.72 -17.92 5.23
N ILE A 27 8.03 -16.65 5.45
CA ILE A 27 9.38 -16.11 5.46
C ILE A 27 9.60 -15.36 6.78
N GLN A 28 10.47 -15.90 7.63
CA GLN A 28 10.89 -15.23 8.85
C GLN A 28 11.98 -14.20 8.52
N LEU A 29 11.75 -12.92 8.85
CA LEU A 29 12.80 -11.90 8.71
C LEU A 29 13.84 -12.09 9.83
N SER A 30 15.12 -12.08 9.46
CA SER A 30 16.25 -12.28 10.37
C SER A 30 16.24 -11.25 11.49
N SER A 31 16.62 -11.67 12.70
CA SER A 31 16.79 -10.82 13.88
C SER A 31 18.11 -10.02 13.89
N ASP A 32 18.93 -10.11 12.85
CA ASP A 32 20.22 -9.39 12.73
C ASP A 32 20.06 -7.86 12.67
N VAL A 33 18.85 -7.37 12.44
CA VAL A 33 18.50 -5.95 12.42
C VAL A 33 17.19 -5.75 13.16
N ILE A 34 17.06 -4.65 13.91
CA ILE A 34 15.79 -4.28 14.54
C ILE A 34 14.92 -3.59 13.48
N ILE A 35 13.68 -4.05 13.35
CA ILE A 35 12.67 -3.45 12.48
C ILE A 35 11.74 -2.62 13.37
N GLY A 36 11.71 -1.30 13.16
CA GLY A 36 10.84 -0.41 13.93
C GLY A 36 9.37 -0.57 13.55
N SER A 37 9.07 -0.43 12.26
CA SER A 37 7.77 -0.77 11.66
C SER A 37 7.95 -1.11 10.18
N ILE A 38 6.94 -1.69 9.55
CA ILE A 38 6.95 -1.90 8.09
C ILE A 38 5.70 -1.25 7.52
N SER A 39 5.87 -0.33 6.58
CA SER A 39 4.74 0.32 5.90
C SER A 39 4.58 -0.10 4.44
N ASN A 40 5.68 -0.47 3.78
CA ASN A 40 5.65 -0.88 2.38
C ASN A 40 6.71 -1.95 2.08
N ILE A 41 6.46 -2.71 1.01
CA ILE A 41 7.39 -3.71 0.47
C ILE A 41 7.39 -3.62 -1.05
N VAL A 42 8.58 -3.71 -1.63
CA VAL A 42 8.78 -4.01 -3.05
C VAL A 42 9.69 -5.23 -3.18
N ILE A 43 9.48 -6.01 -4.23
CA ILE A 43 10.19 -7.27 -4.47
C ILE A 43 11.02 -7.12 -5.74
N THR A 44 12.32 -7.39 -5.67
CA THR A 44 13.22 -7.34 -6.82
C THR A 44 13.01 -8.54 -7.74
N GLU A 45 13.59 -8.52 -8.94
CA GLU A 45 13.51 -9.66 -9.87
C GLU A 45 14.12 -10.94 -9.30
N GLU A 46 15.18 -10.81 -8.51
CA GLU A 46 15.84 -11.90 -7.78
C GLU A 46 15.02 -12.42 -6.59
N GLY A 47 13.93 -11.72 -6.25
CA GLY A 47 13.03 -12.06 -5.15
C GLY A 47 13.43 -11.48 -3.80
N ASN A 48 14.36 -10.52 -3.76
CA ASN A 48 14.73 -9.85 -2.51
C ASN A 48 13.62 -8.89 -2.08
N TYR A 49 13.43 -8.75 -0.77
CA TYR A 49 12.46 -7.86 -0.16
C TYR A 49 13.13 -6.55 0.20
N ILE A 50 12.65 -5.45 -0.35
CA ILE A 50 13.02 -4.09 0.07
C ILE A 50 11.83 -3.54 0.83
N ILE A 51 12.03 -3.25 2.12
CA ILE A 51 10.98 -2.77 3.02
C ILE A 51 11.32 -1.38 3.52
N SER A 52 10.28 -0.56 3.69
CA SER A 52 10.42 0.72 4.37
C SER A 52 10.19 0.53 5.86
N ASP A 53 11.11 1.08 6.65
CA ASP A 53 11.04 1.14 8.12
C ASP A 53 10.88 2.60 8.59
N PRO A 54 9.63 3.10 8.65
CA PRO A 54 9.34 4.47 9.06
C PRO A 54 9.87 4.82 10.45
N LEU A 55 9.74 3.93 11.44
CA LEU A 55 10.17 4.20 12.81
C LEU A 55 11.68 4.06 12.97
N GLY A 56 12.30 3.12 12.26
CA GLY A 56 13.76 2.96 12.18
C GLY A 56 14.47 4.00 11.31
N ASN A 57 13.71 4.85 10.59
CA ASN A 57 14.22 5.84 9.62
C ASN A 57 15.17 5.21 8.58
N ALA A 58 14.78 4.07 8.04
CA ALA A 58 15.64 3.31 7.14
C ALA A 58 14.85 2.54 6.08
N ILE A 59 15.56 2.12 5.03
CA ILE A 59 15.11 1.07 4.13
C ILE A 59 15.95 -0.18 4.44
N LEU A 60 15.29 -1.32 4.56
CA LEU A 60 15.94 -2.59 4.88
C LEU A 60 15.76 -3.56 3.71
N ILE A 61 16.83 -4.26 3.37
CA ILE A 61 16.85 -5.24 2.28
C ILE A 61 17.10 -6.61 2.86
N PHE A 62 16.21 -7.55 2.54
CA PHE A 62 16.28 -8.95 2.92
C PHE A 62 16.33 -9.82 1.68
N SER A 63 17.02 -10.95 1.77
CA SER A 63 16.96 -11.98 0.74
C SER A 63 15.57 -12.60 0.65
N ARG A 64 15.30 -13.30 -0.46
CA ARG A 64 14.06 -14.11 -0.62
C ARG A 64 13.80 -15.12 0.52
N ASN A 65 14.83 -15.49 1.28
CA ASN A 65 14.74 -16.41 2.41
C ASN A 65 14.70 -15.69 3.78
N GLY A 66 14.55 -14.36 3.80
CA GLY A 66 14.45 -13.58 5.04
C GLY A 66 15.78 -13.24 5.72
N LYS A 67 16.94 -13.63 5.16
CA LYS A 67 18.25 -13.17 5.65
C LYS A 67 18.42 -11.67 5.42
N PHE A 68 18.87 -10.92 6.44
CA PHE A 68 19.20 -9.51 6.29
C PHE A 68 20.42 -9.32 5.37
N LEU A 69 20.30 -8.39 4.42
CA LEU A 69 21.35 -8.11 3.43
C LEU A 69 21.96 -6.73 3.62
N LYS A 70 21.11 -5.69 3.73
CA LYS A 70 21.58 -4.31 3.74
C LYS A 70 20.58 -3.37 4.42
N LYS A 71 21.11 -2.33 5.06
CA LYS A 71 20.35 -1.15 5.52
C LYS A 71 20.79 0.05 4.69
N ILE A 72 19.83 0.87 4.27
CA ILE A 72 20.04 2.14 3.59
C ILE A 72 19.49 3.27 4.47
N GLY A 73 20.33 4.27 4.69
CA GLY A 73 19.99 5.51 5.40
C GLY A 73 20.04 5.43 6.93
N GLY A 74 19.51 6.47 7.55
CA GLY A 74 19.46 6.70 8.99
C GLY A 74 18.68 7.98 9.28
N ALA A 75 18.38 8.24 10.55
CA ALA A 75 17.59 9.41 10.93
C ALA A 75 18.31 10.71 10.56
N GLY A 76 17.61 11.63 9.88
CA GLY A 76 18.15 12.93 9.53
C GLY A 76 17.46 13.61 8.35
N SER A 77 18.13 14.59 7.76
CA SER A 77 17.60 15.42 6.67
C SER A 77 18.59 15.66 5.53
N GLY A 78 19.85 15.26 5.70
CA GLY A 78 20.89 15.30 4.68
C GLY A 78 20.67 14.26 3.56
N PRO A 79 21.50 14.27 2.50
CA PRO A 79 21.44 13.27 1.44
C PRO A 79 21.58 11.85 2.00
N GLY A 80 20.69 10.95 1.59
CA GLY A 80 20.70 9.56 2.06
C GLY A 80 20.08 9.32 3.45
N GLU A 81 19.80 10.37 4.22
CA GLU A 81 19.09 10.28 5.51
C GLU A 81 17.57 10.33 5.33
N TYR A 82 16.83 9.94 6.37
CA TYR A 82 15.38 9.87 6.34
C TYR A 82 14.72 10.44 7.58
N ARG A 83 13.47 10.89 7.37
CA ARG A 83 12.49 11.15 8.42
C ARG A 83 11.20 10.44 8.05
N SER A 84 11.00 9.23 8.58
CA SER A 84 9.83 8.40 8.32
C SER A 84 9.68 8.01 6.83
N PRO A 85 10.61 7.20 6.26
CA PRO A 85 10.46 6.71 4.89
C PRO A 85 9.24 5.79 4.79
N ASN A 86 8.43 5.92 3.75
CA ASN A 86 7.16 5.22 3.66
C ASN A 86 6.94 4.47 2.34
N CYS A 87 6.65 5.17 1.24
CA CYS A 87 6.36 4.50 -0.04
C CYS A 87 7.64 4.09 -0.79
N LEU A 88 7.59 2.94 -1.46
CA LEU A 88 8.68 2.40 -2.28
C LEU A 88 8.22 2.11 -3.71
N SER A 89 9.12 2.26 -4.67
CA SER A 89 8.99 1.71 -6.02
C SER A 89 10.36 1.35 -6.58
N LEU A 90 10.36 0.40 -7.50
CA LEU A 90 11.51 0.10 -8.36
C LEU A 90 11.24 0.62 -9.76
N ASP A 91 12.29 1.01 -10.47
CA ASP A 91 12.25 1.12 -11.94
C ASP A 91 12.75 -0.16 -12.61
N ALA A 92 12.72 -0.20 -13.94
CA ALA A 92 13.13 -1.37 -14.73
C ALA A 92 14.63 -1.75 -14.59
N TRP A 93 15.46 -0.86 -14.05
CA TRP A 93 16.87 -1.13 -13.79
C TRP A 93 17.14 -1.52 -12.33
N GLY A 94 16.08 -1.63 -11.52
CA GLY A 94 16.17 -1.93 -10.09
C GLY A 94 16.61 -0.73 -9.24
N ASN A 95 16.61 0.49 -9.77
CA ASN A 95 16.82 1.67 -8.93
C ASN A 95 15.66 1.80 -7.94
N ILE A 96 15.98 2.18 -6.71
CA ILE A 96 15.04 2.25 -5.59
C ILE A 96 14.60 3.70 -5.39
N TYR A 97 13.30 3.95 -5.47
CA TYR A 97 12.69 5.24 -5.21
C TYR A 97 11.93 5.14 -3.90
N VAL A 98 12.20 6.07 -2.98
CA VAL A 98 11.58 6.05 -1.65
C VAL A 98 11.08 7.44 -1.30
N GLU A 99 9.81 7.50 -0.88
CA GLU A 99 9.25 8.69 -0.29
C GLU A 99 9.77 8.83 1.15
N ASP A 100 10.45 9.94 1.39
CA ASP A 100 10.88 10.40 2.69
C ASP A 100 9.84 11.41 3.21
N ARG A 101 8.80 10.88 3.86
CA ARG A 101 7.59 11.60 4.24
C ARG A 101 7.89 12.88 5.02
N GLY A 102 8.71 12.77 6.06
CA GLY A 102 9.02 13.86 6.97
C GLY A 102 9.86 14.96 6.33
N ASN A 103 10.73 14.61 5.37
CA ASN A 103 11.51 15.58 4.62
C ASN A 103 10.83 16.04 3.31
N ARG A 104 9.66 15.48 2.98
CA ARG A 104 8.84 15.78 1.80
C ARG A 104 9.62 15.70 0.51
N ARG A 105 10.32 14.58 0.30
CA ARG A 105 11.15 14.33 -0.88
C ARG A 105 11.05 12.89 -1.33
N VAL A 106 11.51 12.64 -2.55
CA VAL A 106 11.86 11.29 -3.02
C VAL A 106 13.37 11.18 -3.04
N ASN A 107 13.90 10.14 -2.41
CA ASN A 107 15.30 9.74 -2.54
C ASN A 107 15.41 8.61 -3.57
N ILE A 108 16.45 8.64 -4.40
CA ILE A 108 16.71 7.69 -5.47
C ILE A 108 18.05 7.00 -5.21
N TYR A 109 18.06 5.67 -5.24
CA TYR A 109 19.24 4.84 -5.09
C TYR A 109 19.40 3.92 -6.28
N ASN A 110 20.62 3.50 -6.60
CA ASN A 110 20.80 2.41 -7.56
C ASN A 110 20.40 1.06 -6.93
N LYS A 111 20.38 0.00 -7.74
CA LYS A 111 20.08 -1.36 -7.29
C LYS A 111 21.02 -1.86 -6.18
N ASP A 112 22.23 -1.32 -6.13
CA ASP A 112 23.23 -1.66 -5.12
C ASP A 112 23.02 -0.87 -3.82
N GLY A 113 22.06 0.07 -3.78
CA GLY A 113 21.68 0.86 -2.62
C GLY A 113 22.55 2.10 -2.38
N GLU A 114 23.23 2.60 -3.42
CA GLU A 114 24.01 3.83 -3.38
C GLU A 114 23.12 5.02 -3.76
N PHE A 115 23.25 6.13 -3.02
CA PHE A 115 22.44 7.32 -3.25
C PHE A 115 22.81 7.96 -4.60
N LYS A 116 21.80 8.22 -5.44
CA LYS A 116 21.96 8.88 -6.74
C LYS A 116 21.52 10.34 -6.69
N ASN A 117 20.30 10.58 -6.23
CA ASN A 117 19.69 11.91 -6.26
C ASN A 117 18.50 12.00 -5.28
N SER A 118 18.00 13.21 -5.05
CA SER A 118 16.74 13.45 -4.38
C SER A 118 16.04 14.70 -4.91
N PHE A 119 14.72 14.73 -4.88
CA PHE A 119 13.95 15.92 -5.25
C PHE A 119 12.77 16.15 -4.32
N LYS A 120 12.36 17.42 -4.16
CA LYS A 120 11.26 17.81 -3.28
C LYS A 120 9.91 17.49 -3.91
N LEU A 121 9.00 16.99 -3.08
CA LEU A 121 7.61 16.77 -3.47
C LEU A 121 6.79 18.03 -3.22
N GLN A 122 5.93 18.38 -4.18
CA GLN A 122 4.95 19.44 -3.98
C GLN A 122 3.91 19.04 -2.93
N LYS A 123 3.49 17.76 -2.93
CA LYS A 123 2.48 17.21 -2.02
C LYS A 123 2.98 15.96 -1.29
N SER A 124 2.64 15.88 0.00
CA SER A 124 3.01 14.82 0.93
C SER A 124 2.06 14.88 2.14
N PRO A 125 1.74 13.74 2.82
CA PRO A 125 2.27 12.40 2.57
C PRO A 125 1.70 11.74 1.32
N VAL A 126 2.54 10.99 0.61
CA VAL A 126 2.07 10.17 -0.52
C VAL A 126 1.61 8.81 0.00
N VAL A 127 0.62 8.23 -0.69
CA VAL A 127 0.07 6.90 -0.37
C VAL A 127 0.66 5.83 -1.27
N SER A 128 1.04 6.19 -2.50
CA SER A 128 1.72 5.31 -3.44
C SER A 128 2.67 6.10 -4.33
N LEU A 129 3.73 5.43 -4.76
CA LEU A 129 4.72 5.91 -5.71
C LEU A 129 4.91 4.82 -6.79
N LYS A 130 4.97 5.22 -8.07
CA LYS A 130 5.26 4.36 -9.22
C LYS A 130 6.23 5.07 -10.15
N VAL A 131 7.05 4.32 -10.87
CA VAL A 131 8.04 4.85 -11.80
C VAL A 131 7.87 4.15 -13.14
N ASP A 132 7.84 4.93 -14.22
CA ASP A 132 7.75 4.37 -15.57
C ASP A 132 9.14 4.07 -16.16
N GLU A 133 9.17 3.46 -17.34
CA GLU A 133 10.40 3.09 -18.04
C GLU A 133 11.27 4.28 -18.47
N SER A 134 10.70 5.49 -18.50
CA SER A 134 11.45 6.73 -18.79
C SER A 134 12.08 7.34 -17.54
N GLY A 135 11.77 6.81 -16.36
CA GLY A 135 12.19 7.34 -15.07
C GLY A 135 11.29 8.44 -14.53
N LYS A 136 10.09 8.65 -15.10
CA LYS A 136 9.11 9.57 -14.52
C LYS A 136 8.51 8.96 -13.26
N VAL A 137 8.35 9.79 -12.25
CA VAL A 137 7.83 9.40 -10.94
C VAL A 137 6.40 9.88 -10.79
N TYR A 138 5.50 8.94 -10.56
CA TYR A 138 4.08 9.18 -10.31
C TYR A 138 3.80 9.00 -8.83
N THR A 139 3.31 10.04 -8.17
CA THR A 139 2.92 9.97 -6.75
C THR A 139 1.43 10.19 -6.59
N TYR A 140 0.80 9.36 -5.75
CA TYR A 140 -0.61 9.49 -5.38
C TYR A 140 -0.76 10.08 -3.97
N CYS A 141 -1.48 11.19 -3.85
CA CYS A 141 -1.65 11.98 -2.64
C CYS A 141 -3.10 12.51 -2.57
N PRO A 142 -4.06 11.70 -2.08
CA PRO A 142 -5.46 12.13 -1.95
C PRO A 142 -5.62 12.99 -0.68
N GLY A 143 -5.35 14.29 -0.82
CA GLY A 143 -5.28 15.24 0.30
C GLY A 143 -3.89 15.36 0.90
N GLY A 144 -3.70 16.24 1.89
CA GLY A 144 -2.40 16.51 2.50
C GLY A 144 -2.17 18.00 2.75
N VAL A 145 -0.90 18.42 2.80
CA VAL A 145 -0.58 19.81 3.14
C VAL A 145 -1.02 20.78 2.02
N GLY A 146 -1.90 21.71 2.39
CA GLY A 146 -2.43 22.78 1.54
C GLY A 146 -3.57 22.32 0.63
N ARG A 147 -4.39 23.27 0.16
CA ARG A 147 -5.53 22.99 -0.73
C ARG A 147 -5.09 22.21 -1.95
N ASP A 148 -5.89 21.23 -2.35
CA ASP A 148 -5.61 20.42 -3.52
C ASP A 148 -6.85 19.96 -4.28
N GLU A 149 -6.74 20.02 -5.60
CA GLU A 149 -7.77 19.59 -6.54
C GLU A 149 -7.38 18.31 -7.27
N MET A 150 -6.08 17.95 -7.25
CA MET A 150 -5.53 16.81 -7.97
C MET A 150 -4.89 15.83 -7.00
N VAL A 151 -4.91 14.54 -7.35
CA VAL A 151 -4.40 13.48 -6.47
C VAL A 151 -3.18 12.76 -7.03
N ILE A 152 -2.89 12.90 -8.33
CA ILE A 152 -1.71 12.30 -8.97
C ILE A 152 -0.80 13.41 -9.46
N TYR A 153 0.48 13.30 -9.11
CA TYR A 153 1.54 14.23 -9.47
C TYR A 153 2.62 13.47 -10.23
N VAL A 154 3.09 14.05 -11.33
CA VAL A 154 4.10 13.44 -12.20
C VAL A 154 5.34 14.30 -12.22
N TYR A 155 6.46 13.72 -11.85
CA TYR A 155 7.77 14.33 -11.88
C TYR A 155 8.63 13.68 -12.96
N ASP A 156 9.47 14.46 -13.62
CA ASP A 156 10.50 13.92 -14.51
C ASP A 156 11.70 13.32 -13.75
N ASN A 157 12.71 12.86 -14.49
CA ASN A 157 13.92 12.27 -13.93
C ASN A 157 14.84 13.28 -13.21
N LYS A 158 14.60 14.58 -13.36
CA LYS A 158 15.27 15.65 -12.61
C LYS A 158 14.49 16.04 -11.35
N GLY A 159 13.26 15.55 -11.22
CA GLY A 159 12.38 15.87 -10.11
C GLY A 159 11.54 17.13 -10.34
N GLU A 160 11.43 17.61 -11.57
CA GLU A 160 10.55 18.73 -11.93
C GLU A 160 9.12 18.21 -12.13
N LEU A 161 8.14 18.94 -11.59
CA LEU A 161 6.74 18.59 -11.78
C LEU A 161 6.31 18.91 -13.22
N VAL A 162 5.93 17.89 -13.97
CA VAL A 162 5.56 18.01 -15.39
C VAL A 162 4.07 17.80 -15.65
N ASN A 163 3.33 17.17 -14.73
CA ASN A 163 1.89 16.96 -14.88
C ASN A 163 1.18 16.73 -13.55
N LYS A 164 -0.15 16.95 -13.51
CA LYS A 164 -1.05 16.60 -12.42
C LYS A 164 -2.43 16.23 -12.93
N PHE A 165 -3.04 15.18 -12.37
CA PHE A 165 -4.37 14.71 -12.78
C PHE A 165 -5.04 13.89 -11.67
N GLY A 166 -6.25 13.39 -11.96
CA GLY A 166 -7.10 12.68 -11.00
C GLY A 166 -7.77 13.67 -10.05
N GLN A 167 -8.96 14.14 -10.43
CA GLN A 167 -9.64 15.20 -9.69
C GLN A 167 -10.18 14.69 -8.35
N LEU A 168 -9.91 15.44 -7.28
CA LEU A 168 -10.51 15.22 -5.97
C LEU A 168 -11.89 15.89 -5.89
N PRO A 169 -12.90 15.30 -5.24
CA PRO A 169 -14.18 15.96 -5.00
C PRO A 169 -14.00 17.29 -4.24
N LYS A 170 -14.75 18.33 -4.64
CA LYS A 170 -14.62 19.69 -4.08
C LYS A 170 -14.70 19.76 -2.55
N PHE A 171 -15.60 18.97 -1.96
CA PHE A 171 -15.77 18.96 -0.51
C PHE A 171 -14.53 18.46 0.25
N MET A 172 -13.58 17.82 -0.45
CA MET A 172 -12.37 17.23 0.13
C MET A 172 -11.11 18.10 -0.07
N TRP A 173 -11.18 19.21 -0.81
CA TRP A 173 -10.00 19.98 -1.20
C TRP A 173 -9.22 20.58 -0.04
N ASP A 174 -9.90 20.86 1.07
CA ASP A 174 -9.32 21.56 2.23
C ASP A 174 -8.93 20.58 3.35
N PHE A 175 -8.94 19.27 3.10
CA PHE A 175 -8.57 18.29 4.11
C PHE A 175 -7.07 18.32 4.38
N PRO A 176 -6.63 18.61 5.63
CA PRO A 176 -5.22 18.78 5.95
C PRO A 176 -4.45 17.44 6.08
N PHE A 177 -5.12 16.31 5.84
CA PHE A 177 -4.58 14.96 5.95
C PHE A 177 -5.03 14.10 4.77
N VAL A 178 -4.35 12.97 4.57
CA VAL A 178 -4.70 11.98 3.56
C VAL A 178 -6.02 11.31 3.92
N ILE A 179 -6.94 11.29 2.97
CA ILE A 179 -8.31 10.81 3.18
C ILE A 179 -8.58 9.41 2.63
N ALA A 180 -7.76 8.89 1.72
CA ALA A 180 -7.99 7.57 1.12
C ALA A 180 -6.70 6.77 0.97
N GLY A 181 -6.74 5.49 1.37
CA GLY A 181 -5.59 4.57 1.37
C GLY A 181 -5.48 3.68 0.14
N GLY A 182 -6.44 3.74 -0.79
CA GLY A 182 -6.59 2.76 -1.87
C GLY A 182 -5.42 2.63 -2.86
N GLY A 183 -4.40 3.47 -2.77
CA GLY A 183 -3.18 3.35 -3.56
C GLY A 183 -3.34 3.63 -5.07
N MET A 184 -2.23 3.49 -5.76
CA MET A 184 -2.09 3.63 -7.21
C MET A 184 -1.11 2.55 -7.70
N ILE A 185 -1.48 1.86 -8.77
CA ILE A 185 -0.64 0.85 -9.43
C ILE A 185 -0.40 1.26 -10.90
N MET A 186 0.60 0.65 -11.51
CA MET A 186 0.97 0.86 -12.91
C MET A 186 1.29 -0.49 -13.54
N ASP A 187 0.74 -0.74 -14.74
CA ASP A 187 1.06 -1.95 -15.52
C ASP A 187 2.33 -1.76 -16.37
N SER A 188 2.84 -2.84 -16.96
CA SER A 188 4.06 -2.81 -17.79
C SER A 188 3.92 -1.96 -19.06
N LYS A 189 2.68 -1.65 -19.47
CA LYS A 189 2.39 -0.77 -20.60
C LYS A 189 2.34 0.70 -20.19
N GLY A 190 2.46 0.98 -18.89
CA GLY A 190 2.44 2.30 -18.26
C GLY A 190 1.05 2.90 -18.10
N PHE A 191 -0.02 2.09 -18.17
CA PHE A 191 -1.33 2.56 -17.72
C PHE A 191 -1.35 2.62 -16.20
N ILE A 192 -2.00 3.66 -15.71
CA ILE A 192 -2.08 3.95 -14.28
C ILE A 192 -3.48 3.64 -13.80
N TYR A 193 -3.57 2.89 -12.71
CA TYR A 193 -4.85 2.55 -12.10
C TYR A 193 -4.89 3.15 -10.71
N GLN A 194 -5.97 3.88 -10.43
CA GLN A 194 -6.18 4.53 -9.16
C GLN A 194 -7.64 4.36 -8.75
N VAL A 195 -7.87 3.96 -7.50
CA VAL A 195 -9.23 3.86 -6.98
C VAL A 195 -9.68 5.23 -6.54
N HIS A 196 -10.76 5.72 -7.15
CA HIS A 196 -11.33 7.01 -6.81
C HIS A 196 -11.70 7.03 -5.33
N PRO A 197 -11.29 8.06 -4.56
CA PRO A 197 -11.38 8.06 -3.10
C PRO A 197 -12.81 7.94 -2.57
N VAL A 198 -13.83 8.31 -3.37
CA VAL A 198 -15.24 8.29 -2.93
C VAL A 198 -16.22 7.65 -3.90
N GLU A 199 -15.80 7.33 -5.13
CA GLU A 199 -16.73 6.86 -6.18
C GLU A 199 -16.64 5.36 -6.42
N TYR A 200 -15.66 4.66 -5.82
CA TYR A 200 -15.53 3.20 -5.94
C TYR A 200 -15.48 2.78 -7.39
N VAL A 201 -14.76 3.60 -8.15
CA VAL A 201 -14.38 3.31 -9.51
C VAL A 201 -12.87 3.24 -9.55
N VAL A 202 -12.36 2.25 -10.26
CA VAL A 202 -10.95 2.24 -10.64
C VAL A 202 -10.86 3.03 -11.93
N ASN A 203 -10.19 4.18 -11.88
CA ASN A 203 -9.88 4.94 -13.07
C ASN A 203 -8.60 4.37 -13.68
N LYS A 204 -8.66 4.03 -14.97
CA LYS A 204 -7.50 3.69 -15.81
C LYS A 204 -7.11 4.94 -16.59
N TYR A 205 -5.90 5.42 -16.37
CA TYR A 205 -5.32 6.58 -17.06
C TYR A 205 -4.20 6.15 -18.00
N SER A 206 -4.04 6.86 -19.11
CA SER A 206 -2.77 6.90 -19.85
C SER A 206 -1.73 7.75 -19.11
N ARG A 207 -0.46 7.67 -19.54
CA ARG A 207 0.67 8.38 -18.90
C ARG A 207 0.52 9.91 -18.86
N ASP A 208 -0.25 10.48 -19.79
CA ASP A 208 -0.57 11.91 -19.88
C ASP A 208 -1.72 12.35 -18.95
N GLY A 209 -2.36 11.41 -18.25
CA GLY A 209 -3.48 11.67 -17.35
C GLY A 209 -4.87 11.60 -17.99
N THR A 210 -4.98 11.22 -19.26
CA THR A 210 -6.29 11.00 -19.90
C THR A 210 -6.96 9.74 -19.35
N ILE A 211 -8.24 9.83 -18.97
CA ILE A 211 -9.01 8.65 -18.53
C ILE A 211 -9.34 7.80 -19.75
N VAL A 212 -8.77 6.59 -19.79
CA VAL A 212 -9.01 5.59 -20.82
C VAL A 212 -10.27 4.79 -20.51
N LYS A 213 -10.47 4.41 -19.23
CA LYS A 213 -11.63 3.63 -18.80
C LYS A 213 -11.92 3.83 -17.31
N LYS A 214 -13.17 3.62 -16.92
CA LYS A 214 -13.61 3.57 -15.50
C LYS A 214 -14.26 2.23 -15.22
N PHE A 215 -13.77 1.52 -14.21
CA PHE A 215 -14.30 0.22 -13.79
C PHE A 215 -15.12 0.39 -12.53
N LYS A 216 -16.32 -0.19 -12.48
CA LYS A 216 -17.05 -0.32 -11.21
C LYS A 216 -16.50 -1.54 -10.47
N ILE A 217 -16.20 -1.37 -9.18
CA ILE A 217 -15.93 -2.50 -8.27
C ILE A 217 -17.23 -2.90 -7.58
N ASN A 218 -17.25 -4.09 -6.96
CA ASN A 218 -18.46 -4.55 -6.31
C ASN A 218 -18.76 -3.68 -5.08
N SER A 219 -19.88 -2.96 -5.15
CA SER A 219 -20.30 -2.00 -4.14
C SER A 219 -21.23 -2.60 -3.09
N SER A 220 -21.48 -3.92 -3.06
CA SER A 220 -22.44 -4.52 -2.12
C SER A 220 -22.05 -4.33 -0.65
N PHE A 221 -20.75 -4.19 -0.37
CA PHE A 221 -20.22 -3.95 0.98
C PHE A 221 -19.90 -2.48 1.26
N TYR A 222 -20.21 -1.59 0.31
CA TYR A 222 -19.78 -0.20 0.36
C TYR A 222 -20.80 0.70 1.08
N LYS A 223 -20.27 1.56 1.95
CA LYS A 223 -20.97 2.73 2.48
C LYS A 223 -20.23 4.00 2.07
N ALA A 224 -20.93 4.86 1.31
CA ALA A 224 -20.38 6.15 0.92
C ALA A 224 -20.19 7.06 2.13
N PRO A 225 -19.10 7.82 2.19
CA PRO A 225 -19.01 8.88 3.18
C PRO A 225 -20.18 9.82 2.95
N TYR A 226 -20.93 10.13 4.01
CA TYR A 226 -21.81 11.29 3.96
C TYR A 226 -20.94 12.55 3.80
N LYS A 227 -21.54 13.64 3.32
CA LYS A 227 -20.84 14.88 2.93
C LYS A 227 -21.10 16.02 3.94
N PRO A 228 -20.59 15.95 5.18
CA PRO A 228 -20.71 17.03 6.15
C PRO A 228 -19.86 18.24 5.76
N ASP A 229 -20.16 19.40 6.35
CA ASP A 229 -19.27 20.56 6.31
C ASP A 229 -17.98 20.30 7.13
N LEU A 230 -16.93 21.08 6.84
CA LEU A 230 -15.60 20.89 7.43
C LEU A 230 -15.61 20.96 8.97
N LYS A 231 -16.50 21.79 9.56
CA LYS A 231 -16.58 21.99 11.01
C LYS A 231 -17.19 20.75 11.68
N THR A 232 -18.22 20.17 11.07
CA THR A 232 -18.81 18.90 11.52
C THR A 232 -17.79 17.75 11.46
N ILE A 233 -16.95 17.70 10.42
CA ILE A 233 -15.87 16.69 10.32
C ILE A 233 -14.84 16.88 11.43
N GLN A 234 -14.44 18.11 11.73
CA GLN A 234 -13.47 18.38 12.80
C GLN A 234 -14.00 17.97 14.18
N MET A 235 -15.30 18.15 14.44
CA MET A 235 -15.92 17.79 15.71
C MET A 235 -16.26 16.29 15.82
N GLU A 236 -16.61 15.64 14.71
CA GLU A 236 -17.07 14.25 14.68
C GLU A 236 -16.23 13.33 13.77
N TYR A 237 -14.93 13.61 13.66
CA TYR A 237 -14.04 12.95 12.70
C TYR A 237 -14.13 11.41 12.71
N GLN A 238 -14.14 10.82 13.92
CA GLN A 238 -14.22 9.37 14.05
C GLN A 238 -15.56 8.81 13.56
N LYS A 239 -16.69 9.46 13.89
CA LYS A 239 -18.00 9.05 13.39
C LYS A 239 -18.09 9.15 11.87
N TRP A 240 -17.44 10.17 11.29
CA TRP A 240 -17.36 10.32 9.84
C TRP A 240 -16.54 9.20 9.19
N LEU A 241 -15.36 8.88 9.74
CA LEU A 241 -14.57 7.73 9.30
C LEU A 241 -15.35 6.41 9.40
N ASP A 242 -16.06 6.20 10.50
CA ASP A 242 -16.83 4.97 10.75
C ASP A 242 -18.06 4.84 9.82
N SER A 243 -18.52 5.95 9.23
CA SER A 243 -19.65 5.96 8.29
C SER A 243 -19.30 5.42 6.90
N TRP A 244 -18.00 5.29 6.60
CA TRP A 244 -17.45 5.02 5.29
C TRP A 244 -16.64 3.72 5.28
N THR A 245 -16.76 2.93 4.21
CA THR A 245 -15.95 1.72 3.97
C THR A 245 -14.80 1.94 2.97
N PRO A 246 -13.65 2.51 3.35
CA PRO A 246 -12.60 2.87 2.40
C PRO A 246 -12.01 1.66 1.67
N VAL A 247 -11.65 1.87 0.40
CA VAL A 247 -10.73 0.97 -0.31
C VAL A 247 -9.38 1.13 0.35
N SER A 248 -8.91 0.05 0.96
CA SER A 248 -7.68 0.00 1.76
C SER A 248 -6.46 -0.42 0.96
N GLY A 249 -6.64 -1.00 -0.23
CA GLY A 249 -5.53 -1.38 -1.09
C GLY A 249 -5.93 -1.64 -2.54
N LEU A 250 -4.97 -1.40 -3.42
CA LEU A 250 -5.01 -1.69 -4.85
C LEU A 250 -3.67 -2.32 -5.22
N TYR A 251 -3.72 -3.49 -5.82
CA TYR A 251 -2.54 -4.27 -6.14
C TYR A 251 -2.60 -4.79 -7.57
N LEU A 252 -1.44 -4.92 -8.20
CA LEU A 252 -1.28 -5.51 -9.52
C LEU A 252 -0.67 -6.91 -9.38
N LEU A 253 -1.32 -7.89 -9.97
CA LEU A 253 -0.92 -9.29 -9.95
C LEU A 253 -0.61 -9.76 -11.38
N ASN A 254 0.58 -10.31 -11.58
CA ASN A 254 1.08 -10.84 -12.86
C ASN A 254 0.90 -9.89 -14.06
N ASP A 255 0.89 -8.58 -13.82
CA ASP A 255 0.64 -7.58 -14.85
C ASP A 255 -0.64 -7.84 -15.68
N SER A 256 -1.62 -8.51 -15.07
CA SER A 256 -2.81 -9.03 -15.76
C SER A 256 -4.08 -8.81 -14.95
N TYR A 257 -3.95 -8.77 -13.61
CA TYR A 257 -5.08 -8.65 -12.72
C TYR A 257 -4.89 -7.53 -11.72
N ILE A 258 -5.98 -6.81 -11.50
CA ILE A 258 -6.12 -5.80 -10.46
C ILE A 258 -6.81 -6.46 -9.28
N VAL A 259 -6.21 -6.33 -8.10
CA VAL A 259 -6.80 -6.78 -6.84
C VAL A 259 -7.18 -5.54 -6.05
N THR A 260 -8.46 -5.37 -5.75
CA THR A 260 -8.92 -4.33 -4.84
C THR A 260 -9.24 -4.93 -3.48
N LEU A 261 -8.90 -4.20 -2.42
CA LEU A 261 -9.17 -4.60 -1.06
C LEU A 261 -10.00 -3.53 -0.34
N LEU A 262 -11.13 -3.95 0.21
CA LEU A 262 -12.02 -3.15 1.04
C LEU A 262 -11.87 -3.58 2.49
N SER A 263 -11.80 -2.62 3.41
CA SER A 263 -11.82 -2.90 4.85
C SER A 263 -13.21 -2.66 5.42
N LEU A 264 -13.83 -3.71 5.96
CA LEU A 264 -15.17 -3.64 6.56
C LEU A 264 -15.13 -3.43 8.07
N GLY A 265 -13.97 -3.09 8.63
CA GLY A 265 -13.77 -2.94 10.07
C GLY A 265 -13.43 -4.25 10.76
N LYS A 266 -13.84 -4.37 12.03
CA LYS A 266 -13.57 -5.54 12.88
C LYS A 266 -14.86 -6.27 13.24
N ASP A 267 -14.79 -7.59 13.35
CA ASP A 267 -15.89 -8.38 13.90
C ASP A 267 -15.94 -8.30 15.45
N LYS A 268 -16.89 -8.99 16.06
CA LYS A 268 -17.07 -9.02 17.53
C LYS A 268 -15.86 -9.62 18.28
N MET A 269 -15.00 -10.37 17.59
CA MET A 269 -13.78 -10.97 18.14
C MET A 269 -12.55 -10.10 17.86
N GLY A 270 -12.72 -8.95 17.21
CA GLY A 270 -11.64 -8.04 16.85
C GLY A 270 -10.88 -8.44 15.58
N MET A 271 -11.32 -9.47 14.85
CA MET A 271 -10.72 -9.88 13.57
C MET A 271 -11.02 -8.85 12.49
N LYS A 272 -10.04 -8.52 11.64
CA LYS A 272 -10.28 -7.59 10.52
C LYS A 272 -11.09 -8.32 9.44
N LYS A 273 -12.19 -7.73 9.02
CA LYS A 273 -12.96 -8.22 7.87
C LYS A 273 -12.55 -7.44 6.63
N LEU A 274 -12.00 -8.14 5.65
CA LEU A 274 -11.61 -7.60 4.36
C LEU A 274 -12.47 -8.22 3.27
N VAL A 275 -12.69 -7.47 2.18
CA VAL A 275 -13.31 -7.99 0.96
C VAL A 275 -12.39 -7.73 -0.20
N MET A 276 -12.13 -8.76 -0.98
CA MET A 276 -11.29 -8.70 -2.16
C MET A 276 -12.10 -8.92 -3.43
N ASP A 277 -11.83 -8.09 -4.43
CA ASP A 277 -12.26 -8.28 -5.81
C ASP A 277 -11.03 -8.41 -6.72
N ILE A 278 -11.16 -9.23 -7.76
CA ILE A 278 -10.15 -9.46 -8.79
C ILE A 278 -10.77 -9.10 -10.13
N LEU A 279 -10.14 -8.17 -10.83
CA LEU A 279 -10.53 -7.69 -12.14
C LEU A 279 -9.39 -7.91 -13.12
N ASN A 280 -9.68 -8.07 -14.41
CA ASN A 280 -8.64 -7.93 -15.43
C ASN A 280 -8.32 -6.45 -15.69
N LEU A 281 -7.30 -6.17 -16.53
CA LEU A 281 -6.87 -4.80 -16.86
C LEU A 281 -7.90 -4.00 -17.70
N ASP A 282 -8.97 -4.65 -18.14
CA ASP A 282 -10.11 -4.04 -18.83
C ASP A 282 -11.32 -3.83 -17.91
N GLY A 283 -11.20 -4.18 -16.62
CA GLY A 283 -12.22 -3.95 -15.60
C GLY A 283 -13.32 -4.99 -15.55
N GLU A 284 -13.16 -6.12 -16.23
CA GLU A 284 -14.08 -7.24 -16.08
C GLU A 284 -13.81 -7.92 -14.74
N ILE A 285 -14.87 -8.12 -13.95
CA ILE A 285 -14.78 -8.79 -12.66
C ILE A 285 -14.59 -10.28 -12.92
N ILE A 286 -13.41 -10.79 -12.60
CA ILE A 286 -13.08 -12.23 -12.67
C ILE A 286 -13.64 -12.94 -11.44
N LYS A 287 -13.50 -12.31 -10.27
CA LYS A 287 -14.03 -12.81 -9.01
C LYS A 287 -14.28 -11.66 -8.05
N SER A 288 -15.32 -11.74 -7.24
CA SER A 288 -15.70 -10.65 -6.35
C SER A 288 -16.31 -11.15 -5.06
N GLY A 289 -16.28 -10.31 -4.02
CA GLY A 289 -16.88 -10.60 -2.73
C GLY A 289 -16.11 -11.66 -1.95
N ILE A 290 -14.81 -11.81 -2.21
CA ILE A 290 -13.97 -12.77 -1.50
C ILE A 290 -13.75 -12.19 -0.10
N GLU A 291 -14.53 -12.69 0.86
CA GLU A 291 -14.39 -12.29 2.26
C GLU A 291 -13.17 -12.95 2.88
N LEU A 292 -12.32 -12.13 3.49
CA LEU A 292 -11.16 -12.56 4.27
C LEU A 292 -11.34 -12.09 5.70
N LEU A 293 -11.15 -13.00 6.67
CA LEU A 293 -11.09 -12.66 8.08
C LEU A 293 -9.66 -12.87 8.55
N THR A 294 -8.98 -11.77 8.89
CA THR A 294 -7.56 -11.80 9.24
C THR A 294 -7.35 -11.41 10.70
N PRO A 295 -6.40 -12.05 11.40
CA PRO A 295 -5.93 -11.59 12.71
C PRO A 295 -5.49 -10.12 12.69
N GLN A 296 -5.53 -9.43 13.83
CA GLN A 296 -5.16 -8.01 13.90
C GLN A 296 -3.68 -7.77 13.57
N ASN A 297 -2.82 -8.72 13.92
CA ASN A 297 -1.40 -8.72 13.65
C ASN A 297 -1.05 -9.07 12.20
N LEU A 298 -2.03 -9.46 11.38
CA LEU A 298 -1.85 -9.73 9.96
C LEU A 298 -2.34 -8.52 9.13
N SER A 299 -1.50 -8.03 8.23
CA SER A 299 -1.83 -6.93 7.32
C SER A 299 -1.25 -7.17 5.94
N ILE A 300 -2.01 -6.90 4.88
CA ILE A 300 -1.45 -6.92 3.52
C ILE A 300 -0.46 -5.76 3.38
N ILE A 301 0.67 -6.01 2.72
CA ILE A 301 1.73 -5.03 2.53
C ILE A 301 2.13 -4.83 1.06
N GLY A 302 1.79 -5.78 0.17
CA GLY A 302 2.12 -5.68 -1.24
C GLY A 302 1.62 -6.84 -2.08
N ALA A 303 1.91 -6.78 -3.38
CA ALA A 303 1.73 -7.87 -4.32
C ALA A 303 2.90 -7.90 -5.30
N TYR A 304 3.26 -9.08 -5.77
CA TYR A 304 4.27 -9.25 -6.80
C TYR A 304 4.10 -10.60 -7.50
N LYS A 305 4.16 -10.58 -8.84
CA LYS A 305 3.87 -11.75 -9.68
C LYS A 305 2.56 -12.39 -9.26
N ASP A 306 2.60 -13.63 -8.80
CA ASP A 306 1.46 -14.48 -8.45
C ASP A 306 1.06 -14.42 -6.98
N GLY A 307 1.73 -13.59 -6.18
CA GLY A 307 1.57 -13.55 -4.73
C GLY A 307 1.02 -12.24 -4.19
N LEU A 308 0.12 -12.35 -3.21
CA LEU A 308 -0.15 -11.28 -2.24
C LEU A 308 0.72 -11.47 -1.01
N PHE A 309 1.33 -10.39 -0.53
CA PHE A 309 2.27 -10.41 0.59
C PHE A 309 1.61 -9.80 1.81
N PHE A 310 1.60 -10.57 2.90
CA PHE A 310 1.09 -10.16 4.20
C PHE A 310 2.24 -10.10 5.19
N LEU A 311 2.16 -9.13 6.09
CA LEU A 311 3.03 -9.01 7.24
C LEU A 311 2.28 -9.51 8.47
N GLU A 312 2.91 -10.42 9.19
CA GLU A 312 2.45 -10.92 10.47
C GLU A 312 3.37 -10.45 11.58
N GLN A 313 2.85 -9.59 12.46
CA GLN A 313 3.56 -9.20 13.67
C GLN A 313 3.50 -10.34 14.69
N LEU A 314 4.66 -10.75 15.21
CA LEU A 314 4.74 -11.80 16.22
C LEU A 314 4.52 -11.24 17.62
N PRO A 315 3.90 -12.03 18.54
CA PRO A 315 3.82 -11.66 19.93
C PRO A 315 5.20 -11.63 20.57
N GLN A 316 5.29 -10.95 21.71
CA GLN A 316 6.47 -10.95 22.55
C GLN A 316 6.82 -12.39 22.98
N ASP A 317 8.10 -12.73 22.97
CA ASP A 317 8.59 -14.02 23.47
C ASP A 317 8.57 -14.08 25.01
N GLU A 318 8.82 -15.26 25.57
CA GLU A 318 8.83 -15.48 27.03
C GLU A 318 9.87 -14.64 27.78
N LYS A 319 10.90 -14.14 27.07
CA LYS A 319 11.97 -13.31 27.61
C LYS A 319 11.68 -11.81 27.48
N GLY A 320 10.53 -11.45 26.91
CA GLY A 320 10.16 -10.06 26.71
C GLY A 320 10.67 -9.44 25.42
N ASN A 321 11.27 -10.20 24.50
CA ASN A 321 11.71 -9.66 23.21
C ASN A 321 10.56 -9.65 22.21
N ILE A 322 10.50 -8.65 21.35
CA ILE A 322 9.56 -8.62 20.22
C ILE A 322 10.32 -9.18 19.01
N PRO A 323 9.97 -10.37 18.50
CA PRO A 323 10.61 -10.92 17.32
C PRO A 323 10.32 -10.06 16.09
N ASN A 324 11.23 -10.08 15.12
CA ASN A 324 10.95 -9.50 13.82
C ASN A 324 9.74 -10.20 13.17
N PRO A 325 8.91 -9.43 12.44
CA PRO A 325 7.70 -9.96 11.83
C PRO A 325 8.00 -11.01 10.74
N ARG A 326 6.98 -11.78 10.39
CA ARG A 326 7.01 -12.73 9.27
C ARG A 326 6.35 -12.13 8.05
N ILE A 327 6.89 -12.42 6.88
CA ILE A 327 6.22 -12.22 5.60
C ILE A 327 5.53 -13.54 5.23
N ILE A 328 4.27 -13.46 4.82
CA ILE A 328 3.51 -14.57 4.28
C ILE A 328 3.12 -14.22 2.84
N LYS A 329 3.66 -14.96 1.86
CA LYS A 329 3.24 -14.87 0.46
C LYS A 329 2.12 -15.87 0.21
N TYR A 330 0.93 -15.37 -0.07
CA TYR A 330 -0.20 -16.19 -0.51
C TYR A 330 -0.26 -16.20 -2.03
N VAL A 331 -0.05 -17.38 -2.62
CA VAL A 331 -0.10 -17.57 -4.08
C VAL A 331 -1.56 -17.74 -4.49
N ILE A 332 -2.05 -16.91 -5.40
CA ILE A 332 -3.43 -17.00 -5.90
C ILE A 332 -3.53 -18.16 -6.90
N LYS A 333 -4.67 -18.87 -6.87
CA LYS A 333 -4.95 -20.03 -7.73
C LYS A 333 -5.08 -19.68 -9.19
#